data_AF-A0A8D8Q7D0-F1
#
_entry.id   AF-A0A8D8Q7D0-F1
#
_cell.length_a   1.000
_cell.length_b   1.000
_cell.length_c   1.000
_cell.angle_alpha   90.00
_cell.angle_beta   90.00
_cell.angle_gamma   90.00
#
_symmetry.space_group_name_H-M   'P 1'
#
loop_
_entity.id
_entity.type
_entity.pdbx_description
1 polymer ?
#
loop_
_entity_poly.entity_id
_entity_poly.type
_entity_poly.pdbx_seq_one_letter_code
_entity_poly.pdbx_strand_id
1 'polypeptide(L)'
;MASSVPKKRKVTEEARVFQNKWTEDYFFIETQQKAICLICQESVAVMKAYNLKRHYDSKHSSKFDIIKGQFRVDKIETLKKNIQSQQLNLLTTVVHARNIVTWLPRSKIRYAKSHT
;
A
#
# COMPACT_ATOMS: atom_id res chain seq x y z
N MET A 1 10.16 33.55 37.01
CA MET A 1 9.48 32.45 36.28
C MET A 1 10.44 31.95 35.22
N ALA A 2 11.01 30.75 35.39
CA ALA A 2 12.01 30.19 34.47
C ALA A 2 11.31 29.57 33.26
N SER A 3 11.46 30.19 32.08
CA SER A 3 10.95 29.67 30.81
C SER A 3 11.72 28.42 30.40
N SER A 4 11.05 27.27 30.38
CA SER A 4 11.59 26.02 29.87
C SER A 4 11.70 26.09 28.34
N VAL A 5 12.93 26.27 27.84
CA VAL A 5 13.20 26.18 26.39
C VAL A 5 12.95 24.74 25.94
N PRO A 6 12.08 24.49 24.95
CA PRO A 6 11.83 23.13 24.47
C PRO A 6 13.08 22.61 23.76
N LYS A 7 13.77 21.67 24.41
CA LYS A 7 14.95 20.99 23.88
C LYS A 7 14.53 20.19 22.64
N LYS A 8 14.77 20.74 21.44
CA LYS A 8 14.57 20.05 20.16
C LYS A 8 15.46 18.80 20.15
N ARG A 9 14.85 17.63 20.35
CA ARG A 9 15.56 16.35 20.28
C ARG A 9 15.98 16.11 18.83
N LYS A 10 17.29 16.06 18.57
CA LYS A 10 17.84 15.52 17.32
C LYS A 10 17.51 14.03 17.29
N VAL A 11 16.53 13.65 16.48
CA VAL A 11 16.25 12.24 16.19
C VAL A 11 17.35 11.79 15.23
N THR A 12 18.15 10.80 15.65
CA THR A 12 19.22 10.24 14.82
C THR A 12 18.63 9.57 13.59
N GLU A 13 19.40 9.55 12.49
CA GLU A 13 18.96 9.01 11.19
C GLU A 13 18.59 7.51 11.29
N GLU A 14 19.20 6.77 12.22
CA GLU A 14 18.90 5.35 12.44
C GLU A 14 17.43 5.10 12.80
N ALA A 15 16.78 6.05 13.46
CA ALA A 15 15.36 5.95 13.83
C ALA A 15 14.40 6.14 12.63
N ARG A 16 14.92 6.41 11.44
CA ARG A 16 14.14 6.45 10.18
C ARG A 16 14.34 5.22 9.31
N VAL A 17 15.27 4.33 9.64
CA VAL A 17 15.51 3.10 8.85
C VAL A 17 14.49 2.03 9.23
N PHE A 18 13.79 1.49 8.24
CA PHE A 18 12.83 0.41 8.44
C PHE A 18 13.52 -0.86 8.97
N GLN A 19 12.88 -1.53 9.92
CA GLN A 19 13.38 -2.77 10.51
C GLN A 19 12.48 -3.93 10.13
N ASN A 20 13.04 -5.01 9.57
CA ASN A 20 12.26 -6.17 9.11
C ASN A 20 11.41 -6.81 10.24
N LYS A 21 11.84 -6.71 11.50
CA LYS A 21 11.06 -7.17 12.64
C LYS A 21 9.67 -6.52 12.73
N TRP A 22 9.50 -5.29 12.23
CA TRP A 22 8.20 -4.61 12.22
C TRP A 22 7.22 -5.25 11.24
N THR A 23 7.71 -5.99 10.24
CA THR A 23 6.85 -6.81 9.38
C THR A 23 6.25 -7.96 10.17
N GLU A 24 7.06 -8.63 10.98
CA GLU A 24 6.61 -9.76 11.80
C GLU A 24 5.75 -9.29 12.98
N ASP A 25 6.17 -8.24 13.68
CA ASP A 25 5.48 -7.74 14.87
C ASP A 25 4.18 -7.00 14.53
N TYR A 26 4.18 -6.17 13.49
CA TYR A 26 3.11 -5.19 13.26
C TYR A 26 2.49 -5.26 11.86
N PHE A 27 2.87 -6.22 11.01
CA PHE A 27 2.40 -6.35 9.62
C PHE A 27 2.69 -5.13 8.74
N PHE A 28 3.85 -4.48 8.91
CA PHE A 28 4.26 -3.36 8.05
C PHE A 28 5.31 -3.78 7.01
N ILE A 29 5.31 -3.12 5.86
CA ILE A 29 6.39 -3.17 4.87
C ILE A 29 6.85 -1.77 4.49
N GLU A 30 8.08 -1.62 4.04
CA GLU A 30 8.58 -0.36 3.49
C GLU A 30 8.31 -0.28 1.98
N THR A 31 7.76 0.86 1.54
CA THR A 31 7.57 1.21 0.13
C THR A 31 7.86 2.69 -0.05
N GLN A 32 8.81 3.03 -0.93
CA GLN A 32 9.14 4.43 -1.30
C GLN A 32 9.27 5.37 -0.09
N GLN A 33 10.05 4.95 0.93
CA GLN A 33 10.33 5.71 2.17
C GLN A 33 9.12 5.89 3.10
N LYS A 34 8.05 5.10 2.94
CA LYS A 34 6.90 5.06 3.84
C LYS A 34 6.67 3.63 4.30
N ALA A 35 6.11 3.46 5.48
CA ALA A 35 5.63 2.15 5.92
C ALA A 35 4.17 1.96 5.47
N ILE A 36 3.83 0.83 4.89
CA ILE A 36 2.46 0.45 4.52
C ILE A 36 2.00 -0.70 5.41
N CYS A 37 0.82 -0.57 6.00
CA CYS A 37 0.19 -1.64 6.77
C CYS A 37 -0.37 -2.69 5.81
N LEU A 38 0.04 -3.95 5.94
CA LEU A 38 -0.44 -5.05 5.09
C LEU A 38 -1.92 -5.40 5.34
N ILE A 39 -2.48 -5.01 6.48
CA ILE A 39 -3.87 -5.35 6.87
C ILE A 39 -4.87 -4.37 6.27
N CYS A 40 -4.64 -3.06 6.46
CA CYS A 40 -5.55 -2.00 6.02
C CYS A 40 -5.04 -1.18 4.83
N GLN A 41 -3.82 -1.44 4.37
CA GLN A 41 -3.16 -0.73 3.24
C GLN A 41 -2.93 0.77 3.49
N GLU A 42 -3.08 1.25 4.73
CA GLU A 42 -2.76 2.63 5.09
C GLU A 42 -1.25 2.87 5.17
N SER A 43 -0.81 4.04 4.71
CA SER A 43 0.58 4.46 4.78
C SER A 43 0.89 5.30 6.02
N VAL A 44 1.99 5.01 6.70
CA VAL A 44 2.56 5.79 7.79
C VAL A 44 3.82 6.49 7.29
N ALA A 45 3.78 7.82 7.23
CA ALA A 45 4.88 8.63 6.69
C ALA A 45 6.14 8.61 7.57
N VAL A 46 5.99 8.42 8.89
CA VAL A 46 7.10 8.44 9.84
C VAL A 46 7.36 7.03 10.36
N MET A 47 8.41 6.40 9.82
CA MET A 47 8.82 5.02 10.09
C MET A 47 9.50 4.86 11.47
N LYS A 48 8.76 5.18 12.54
CA LYS A 48 9.17 4.94 13.93
C LYS A 48 8.39 3.78 14.50
N ALA A 49 9.06 2.91 15.24
CA ALA A 49 8.44 1.78 15.93
C ALA A 49 7.16 2.17 16.71
N TYR A 50 7.19 3.29 17.45
CA TYR A 50 6.01 3.79 18.17
C TYR A 50 4.81 4.07 17.27
N ASN A 51 5.02 4.67 16.09
CA ASN A 51 3.92 4.99 15.17
C ASN A 51 3.29 3.72 14.61
N LEU A 52 4.12 2.74 14.23
CA LEU A 52 3.68 1.46 13.68
C LEU A 52 2.95 0.63 14.74
N LYS A 53 3.53 0.54 15.94
CA LYS A 53 2.92 -0.15 17.08
C LYS A 53 1.57 0.47 17.45
N ARG A 54 1.49 1.80 17.59
CA ARG A 54 0.23 2.48 17.92
C ARG A 54 -0.85 2.23 16.87
N HIS A 55 -0.50 2.24 15.59
CA HIS A 55 -1.43 1.92 14.51
C HIS A 55 -1.94 0.47 14.63
N TYR A 56 -1.04 -0.48 14.85
CA TYR A 56 -1.39 -1.89 15.00
C TYR A 56 -2.29 -2.12 16.22
N ASP A 57 -1.90 -1.58 17.38
CA ASP A 57 -2.63 -1.75 18.65
C ASP A 57 -4.06 -1.21 18.55
N SER A 58 -4.25 -0.03 17.93
CA SER A 58 -5.58 0.59 17.90
C SER A 58 -6.52 -0.01 16.85
N LYS A 59 -5.99 -0.51 15.73
CA LYS A 59 -6.82 -0.98 14.61
C LYS A 59 -6.89 -2.49 14.47
N HIS A 60 -5.87 -3.22 14.92
CA HIS A 60 -5.64 -4.60 14.50
C HIS A 60 -5.33 -5.59 15.62
N SER A 61 -4.79 -5.14 16.77
CA SER A 61 -4.41 -6.02 17.89
C SER A 61 -5.54 -6.99 18.27
N SER A 62 -6.78 -6.51 18.41
CA SER A 62 -7.94 -7.33 18.80
C SER A 62 -8.19 -8.55 17.90
N LYS A 63 -7.83 -8.48 16.61
CA LYS A 63 -8.10 -9.53 15.62
C LYS A 63 -6.86 -10.33 15.24
N PHE A 64 -5.66 -9.74 15.37
CA PHE A 64 -4.43 -10.31 14.84
C PHE A 64 -3.45 -10.79 15.92
N ASP A 65 -3.65 -10.45 17.19
CA ASP A 65 -2.80 -10.96 18.29
C ASP A 65 -3.00 -12.44 18.57
N ILE A 66 -4.16 -13.00 18.18
CA ILE A 66 -4.44 -14.43 18.24
C ILE A 66 -3.58 -15.23 17.25
N ILE A 67 -3.08 -14.60 16.18
CA ILE A 67 -2.32 -15.26 15.13
C ILE A 67 -0.84 -15.19 15.48
N LYS A 68 -0.26 -16.34 15.83
CA LYS A 68 1.14 -16.48 16.29
C LYS A 68 1.89 -17.58 15.54
N GLY A 69 3.22 -17.55 15.64
CA GLY A 69 4.10 -18.55 15.05
C GLY A 69 3.95 -18.61 13.52
N GLN A 70 3.95 -19.84 12.99
CA GLN A 70 3.93 -20.08 11.54
C GLN A 70 2.70 -19.47 10.85
N PHE A 71 1.52 -19.55 11.48
CA PHE A 71 0.29 -18.95 10.94
C PHE A 71 0.43 -17.44 10.71
N ARG A 72 1.24 -16.76 11.51
CA ARG A 72 1.49 -15.32 11.36
C ARG A 72 2.34 -15.05 10.12
N VAL A 73 3.40 -15.85 9.92
CA VAL A 73 4.29 -15.77 8.76
C VAL A 73 3.50 -16.03 7.47
N ASP A 74 2.72 -17.11 7.44
CA ASP A 74 1.90 -17.48 6.28
C ASP A 74 0.87 -16.38 5.95
N LYS A 75 0.32 -15.74 6.98
CA LYS A 75 -0.61 -14.60 6.81
C LYS A 75 0.10 -13.40 6.20
N ILE A 76 1.30 -13.06 6.66
CA ILE A 76 2.11 -11.97 6.11
C ILE A 76 2.38 -12.22 4.63
N GLU A 77 2.82 -13.43 4.26
CA GLU A 77 3.08 -13.77 2.87
C GLU A 77 1.84 -13.68 1.99
N THR A 78 0.71 -14.17 2.50
CA THR A 78 -0.58 -14.08 1.80
C THR A 78 -0.97 -12.63 1.54
N LEU A 79 -0.85 -11.75 2.55
CA LEU A 79 -1.16 -10.33 2.41
C LEU A 79 -0.22 -9.63 1.40
N LYS A 80 1.07 -9.96 1.42
CA LYS A 80 2.03 -9.43 0.44
C LYS A 80 1.66 -9.82 -0.99
N LYS A 81 1.36 -11.10 -1.23
CA LYS A 81 0.94 -11.60 -2.56
C LYS A 81 -0.34 -10.93 -3.04
N ASN A 82 -1.31 -10.72 -2.15
CA ASN A 82 -2.56 -10.03 -2.48
C ASN A 82 -2.32 -8.59 -2.95
N ILE A 83 -1.48 -7.82 -2.23
CA ILE A 83 -1.16 -6.44 -2.62
C ILE A 83 -0.42 -6.41 -3.97
N GLN A 84 0.53 -7.31 -4.19
CA GLN A 84 1.25 -7.41 -5.47
C GLN A 84 0.29 -7.72 -6.63
N SER A 85 -0.62 -8.68 -6.45
CA SER A 85 -1.63 -9.02 -7.45
C SER A 85 -2.55 -7.83 -7.75
N GLN A 86 -3.01 -7.10 -6.72
CA GLN A 86 -3.81 -5.89 -6.91
C GLN A 86 -3.06 -4.82 -7.72
N GLN A 87 -1.77 -4.60 -7.45
CA GLN A 87 -0.96 -3.65 -8.20
C GLN A 87 -0.82 -4.04 -9.68
N LEU A 88 -0.57 -5.32 -9.97
CA LEU A 88 -0.45 -5.81 -11.36
C LEU A 88 -1.76 -5.68 -12.13
N ASN A 89 -2.90 -6.00 -11.49
CA ASN A 89 -4.22 -5.90 -12.12
C ASN A 89 -4.61 -4.45 -12.45
N LEU A 90 -4.19 -3.48 -11.62
CA LEU A 90 -4.39 -2.06 -11.89
C LEU A 90 -3.56 -1.61 -13.10
N LEU A 91 -2.32 -2.08 -13.22
CA LEU A 91 -1.45 -1.73 -14.37
C LEU A 91 -2.02 -2.27 -15.69
N THR A 92 -2.51 -3.51 -15.73
CA THR A 92 -3.10 -4.10 -16.95
C THR A 92 -4.42 -3.43 -17.34
N THR A 93 -5.24 -3.02 -16.38
CA THR A 93 -6.48 -2.28 -16.65
C THR A 93 -6.18 -0.89 -17.23
N VAL A 94 -5.17 -0.18 -16.74
CA VAL A 94 -4.74 1.13 -17.27
C VAL A 94 -4.16 1.02 -18.68
N VAL A 95 -3.49 -0.10 -19.02
CA VAL A 95 -3.01 -0.37 -20.39
C VAL A 95 -4.19 -0.62 -21.34
N HIS A 96 -5.24 -1.33 -20.92
CA HIS A 96 -6.45 -1.51 -21.74
C HIS A 96 -7.23 -0.19 -21.94
N ALA A 97 -7.25 0.71 -20.95
CA ALA A 97 -7.89 2.01 -21.06
C ALA A 97 -7.16 2.99 -22.00
N ARG A 98 -5.89 2.70 -22.35
CA ARG A 98 -5.07 3.53 -23.25
C ARG A 98 -5.01 3.03 -24.70
N ASN A 99 -5.68 1.93 -25.03
CA ASN A 99 -5.73 1.42 -26.40
C ASN A 99 -7.13 1.53 -27.01
N ILE A 100 -7.61 2.78 -27.18
CA ILE A 100 -8.77 3.11 -28.01
C ILE A 100 -8.22 3.63 -29.35
N VAL A 101 -7.59 2.77 -30.15
CA VAL A 101 -7.30 3.08 -31.55
C VAL A 101 -7.84 1.94 -32.42
N THR A 102 -9.04 2.21 -32.91
CA THR A 102 -9.68 1.74 -34.16
C THR A 102 -9.57 0.26 -34.52
N TRP A 103 -10.60 -0.50 -34.16
CA TRP A 103 -11.09 -1.61 -34.98
C TRP A 103 -12.56 -1.37 -35.31
N LEU A 104 -12.81 -0.50 -36.28
CA LEU A 104 -14.09 -0.48 -37.00
C LEU A 104 -13.89 -1.25 -38.32
N PRO A 105 -14.58 -2.38 -38.55
CA PRO A 105 -14.48 -3.10 -39.80
C PRO A 105 -14.92 -2.21 -40.97
N ARG A 106 -14.03 -2.08 -41.96
CA ARG A 106 -14.22 -1.32 -43.21
C ARG A 106 -15.20 -2.03 -44.15
N SER A 107 -16.45 -2.23 -43.74
CA SER A 107 -17.48 -2.86 -44.59
C SER A 107 -18.85 -2.19 -44.58
N LYS A 108 -19.01 -0.99 -43.99
CA LYS A 108 -20.22 -0.17 -44.15
C LYS A 108 -19.90 1.29 -44.45
N ILE A 109 -19.33 1.54 -45.63
CA ILE A 109 -19.49 2.82 -46.36
C ILE A 109 -20.42 2.51 -47.52
N ARG A 110 -21.72 2.67 -47.32
CA ARG A 110 -22.74 2.84 -48.38
C ARG A 110 -24.10 3.06 -47.70
N TYR A 111 -24.42 4.30 -47.37
CA TYR A 111 -25.80 4.80 -47.46
C TYR A 111 -25.81 6.33 -47.34
N ALA A 112 -26.09 7.00 -48.46
CA ALA A 112 -26.82 8.27 -48.56
C ALA A 112 -26.47 8.93 -49.91
N LYS A 113 -27.30 8.68 -50.92
CA LYS A 113 -27.75 9.63 -51.95
C LYS A 113 -28.47 8.86 -53.07
N SER A 114 -29.77 8.68 -52.88
CA SER A 114 -30.72 8.51 -53.97
C SER A 114 -32.08 8.90 -53.40
N HIS A 115 -32.57 10.10 -53.75
CA HIS A 115 -33.98 10.39 -54.01
C HIS A 115 -34.09 11.85 -54.51
N THR A 116 -34.44 11.95 -55.80
CA THR A 116 -35.06 13.07 -56.54
C THR A 116 -34.41 14.45 -56.50
#